data_AF-A0A2V4LXX5-F1
#
_entry.id   AF-A0A2V4LXX5-F1
#
_cell.length_a   1.000
_cell.length_b   1.000
_cell.length_c   1.000
_cell.angle_alpha   90.00
_cell.angle_beta   90.00
_cell.angle_gamma   90.00
#
_symmetry.space_group_name_H-M   'P 1'
#
loop_
_entity.id
_entity.type
_entity.pdbx_description
1 polymer ?
#
loop_
_entity_poly.entity_id
_entity_poly.type
_entity_poly.pdbx_seq_one_letter_code
_entity_poly.pdbx_strand_id
1 'polypeptide(L)'
;MSKNLLSWMLFAVFVVLALGLHWHAQLLVFSGLVGAGKALVWLAWLAFVGYSIHCSRRENIVKSIRGMARLYWGRQIIIDLYLGVALFLALIALHQGALVMLAWLLPVLLFANQATLLYLAIHFESLLALLAN
;
A
#
# COMPACT_ATOMS: atom_id res chain seq x y z
N MET A 1 9.32 -16.15 -7.35
CA MET A 1 9.32 -15.53 -6.01
C MET A 1 10.73 -15.36 -5.46
N SER A 2 11.64 -16.33 -5.65
CA SER A 2 13.04 -16.26 -5.19
C SER A 2 13.74 -14.92 -5.50
N LYS A 3 13.50 -14.35 -6.67
CA LYS A 3 14.08 -13.06 -7.11
C LYS A 3 13.76 -11.88 -6.19
N ASN A 4 12.63 -11.87 -5.51
CA ASN A 4 12.19 -10.77 -4.62
C ASN A 4 11.78 -11.29 -3.23
N LEU A 5 12.30 -12.46 -2.82
CA LEU A 5 11.82 -13.19 -1.64
C LEU A 5 11.90 -12.33 -0.38
N LEU A 6 13.03 -11.66 -0.15
CA LEU A 6 13.23 -10.82 1.03
C LEU A 6 12.20 -9.68 1.10
N SER A 7 11.97 -8.96 0.00
CA SER A 7 10.98 -7.88 -0.05
C SER A 7 9.57 -8.40 0.25
N TRP A 8 9.20 -9.56 -0.31
CA TRP A 8 7.91 -10.19 -0.04
C TRP A 8 7.76 -10.69 1.38
N MET A 9 8.82 -11.24 1.99
CA MET A 9 8.79 -11.66 3.40
C MET A 9 8.59 -10.45 4.32
N LEU A 10 9.35 -9.37 4.11
CA LEU A 10 9.20 -8.13 4.87
C LEU A 10 7.78 -7.57 4.72
N PHE A 11 7.25 -7.54 3.50
CA PHE A 11 5.89 -7.06 3.24
C PHE A 11 4.83 -7.97 3.87
N ALA A 12 4.98 -9.29 3.81
CA ALA A 12 4.05 -10.23 4.42
C ALA A 12 4.03 -10.11 5.95
N VAL A 13 5.19 -10.00 6.59
CA VAL A 13 5.29 -9.75 8.03
C VAL A 13 4.60 -8.42 8.38
N PHE A 14 4.86 -7.37 7.59
CA PHE A 14 4.20 -6.08 7.79
C PHE A 14 2.67 -6.20 7.68
N VAL A 15 2.15 -6.87 6.64
CA VAL A 15 0.69 -7.07 6.45
C VAL A 15 0.07 -7.78 7.65
N VAL A 16 0.70 -8.87 8.11
CA VAL A 16 0.21 -9.63 9.27
C VAL A 16 0.17 -8.76 10.53
N LEU A 17 1.24 -7.99 10.78
CA LEU A 17 1.29 -7.09 11.92
C LEU A 17 0.25 -5.97 11.81
N ALA A 18 0.12 -5.32 10.66
CA ALA A 18 -0.85 -4.25 10.44
C ALA A 18 -2.28 -4.75 10.63
N LEU A 19 -2.63 -5.91 10.06
CA LEU A 19 -3.95 -6.50 10.24
C LEU A 19 -4.21 -6.96 11.67
N GLY A 20 -3.20 -7.54 12.34
CA GLY A 20 -3.33 -7.98 13.73
C GLY A 20 -3.49 -6.83 14.72
N LEU A 21 -2.71 -5.76 14.56
CA LEU A 21 -2.75 -4.59 15.43
C LEU A 21 -4.01 -3.73 15.22
N HIS A 22 -4.57 -3.74 14.01
CA HIS A 22 -5.78 -2.98 13.67
C HIS A 22 -7.02 -3.87 13.49
N TRP A 23 -6.98 -5.10 14.00
CA TRP A 23 -8.12 -6.01 13.88
C TRP A 23 -9.30 -5.52 14.72
N HIS A 24 -10.47 -5.43 14.11
CA HIS A 24 -11.73 -5.19 14.80
C HIS A 24 -12.90 -5.79 14.01
N ALA A 25 -14.04 -6.01 14.67
CA ALA A 25 -15.20 -6.68 14.05
C ALA A 25 -15.71 -5.97 12.78
N GLN A 26 -15.66 -4.63 12.76
CA GLN A 26 -16.12 -3.83 11.61
C GLN A 26 -15.19 -3.91 10.38
N LEU A 27 -13.99 -4.46 10.48
CA LEU A 27 -13.00 -4.43 9.39
C LEU A 27 -13.50 -5.16 8.14
N LEU A 28 -14.27 -6.24 8.33
CA LEU A 28 -14.85 -7.07 7.25
C LEU A 28 -16.39 -7.00 7.18
N VAL A 29 -17.00 -5.97 7.76
CA VAL A 29 -18.45 -5.74 7.62
C VAL A 29 -18.71 -4.82 6.43
N PHE A 30 -19.41 -5.30 5.42
CA PHE A 30 -19.70 -4.55 4.21
C PHE A 30 -21.20 -4.26 4.10
N SER A 31 -21.65 -3.14 4.66
CA SER A 31 -23.05 -2.71 4.61
C SER A 31 -23.21 -1.30 4.03
N GLY A 32 -24.25 -1.12 3.21
CA GLY A 32 -24.58 0.16 2.59
C GLY A 32 -23.52 0.66 1.59
N LEU A 33 -23.62 1.94 1.22
CA LEU A 33 -22.72 2.57 0.24
C LEU A 33 -21.26 2.64 0.72
N VAL A 34 -21.06 2.93 2.01
CA VAL A 34 -19.73 2.92 2.65
C VAL A 34 -19.11 1.53 2.58
N GLY A 35 -19.89 0.48 2.87
CA GLY A 35 -19.45 -0.91 2.75
C GLY A 35 -19.04 -1.29 1.33
N ALA A 36 -19.79 -0.84 0.31
CA ALA A 36 -19.43 -1.05 -1.09
C ALA A 36 -18.08 -0.40 -1.44
N GLY A 37 -17.85 0.85 -1.00
CA GLY A 37 -16.56 1.52 -1.18
C GLY A 37 -15.41 0.76 -0.52
N LYS A 38 -15.61 0.31 0.73
CA LYS A 38 -14.62 -0.51 1.45
C LYS A 38 -14.31 -1.81 0.71
N ALA A 39 -15.34 -2.50 0.20
CA ALA A 39 -15.17 -3.73 -0.56
C ALA A 39 -14.36 -3.50 -1.85
N LEU A 40 -14.60 -2.40 -2.57
CA LEU A 40 -13.81 -2.05 -3.75
C LEU A 40 -12.33 -1.82 -3.44
N VAL A 41 -12.01 -1.16 -2.32
CA VAL A 41 -10.63 -0.97 -1.89
C VAL A 41 -9.96 -2.30 -1.55
N TRP A 42 -10.64 -3.19 -0.82
CA TRP A 42 -10.14 -4.54 -0.55
C TRP A 42 -9.89 -5.35 -1.82
N LEU A 43 -10.84 -5.32 -2.77
CA LEU A 43 -10.69 -6.01 -4.05
C LEU A 43 -9.53 -5.44 -4.87
N ALA A 44 -9.38 -4.11 -4.91
CA ALA A 44 -8.25 -3.46 -5.57
C ALA A 44 -6.91 -3.88 -4.93
N TRP A 45 -6.85 -3.93 -3.59
CA TRP A 45 -5.66 -4.39 -2.88
C TRP A 45 -5.32 -5.85 -3.23
N LEU A 46 -6.29 -6.75 -3.18
CA LEU A 46 -6.10 -8.17 -3.52
C LEU A 46 -5.68 -8.37 -4.98
N ALA A 47 -6.28 -7.62 -5.91
CA ALA A 47 -5.89 -7.64 -7.32
C ALA A 47 -4.44 -7.16 -7.50
N PHE A 48 -4.04 -6.08 -6.83
CA PHE A 48 -2.67 -5.58 -6.85
C PHE A 48 -1.68 -6.58 -6.22
N VAL A 49 -2.04 -7.26 -5.13
CA VAL A 49 -1.22 -8.33 -4.54
C VAL A 49 -1.01 -9.43 -5.58
N GLY A 50 -2.10 -9.95 -6.17
CA GLY A 50 -2.03 -11.03 -7.15
C GLY A 50 -1.20 -10.66 -8.38
N TYR A 51 -1.41 -9.46 -8.92
CA TYR A 51 -0.65 -8.95 -10.05
C TYR A 51 0.84 -8.71 -9.71
N SER A 52 1.13 -8.17 -8.54
CA SER A 52 2.51 -7.94 -8.08
C SER A 52 3.27 -9.25 -7.88
N ILE A 53 2.60 -10.31 -7.41
CA ILE A 53 3.16 -11.67 -7.33
C ILE A 53 3.45 -12.19 -8.74
N HIS A 54 2.52 -12.02 -9.69
CA HIS A 54 2.70 -12.42 -11.08
C HIS A 54 3.92 -11.75 -11.73
N CYS A 55 4.09 -10.44 -11.52
CA CYS A 55 5.26 -9.68 -11.99
C CYS A 55 6.55 -10.14 -11.29
N SER A 56 6.53 -10.29 -9.97
CA SER A 56 7.68 -10.71 -9.15
C SER A 56 8.19 -12.13 -9.43
N ARG A 57 7.36 -12.98 -10.07
CA ARG A 57 7.80 -14.29 -10.54
C ARG A 57 8.67 -14.18 -11.81
N ARG A 58 8.42 -13.18 -12.65
CA ARG A 58 9.14 -12.96 -13.91
C ARG A 58 10.37 -12.07 -13.72
N GLU A 59 10.20 -10.99 -12.97
CA GLU A 59 11.17 -9.90 -12.87
C GLU A 59 11.65 -9.64 -11.44
N ASN A 60 12.85 -9.07 -11.31
CA ASN A 60 13.35 -8.56 -10.03
C ASN A 60 13.08 -7.06 -9.95
N ILE A 61 12.42 -6.62 -8.88
CA ILE A 61 11.93 -5.24 -8.76
C ILE A 61 13.06 -4.21 -8.82
N VAL A 62 14.18 -4.46 -8.14
CA VAL A 62 15.33 -3.55 -8.08
C VAL A 62 16.00 -3.44 -9.44
N LYS A 63 16.15 -4.57 -10.15
CA LYS A 63 16.70 -4.60 -11.52
C LYS A 63 15.78 -3.85 -12.49
N SER A 64 14.46 -4.05 -12.41
CA SER A 64 13.49 -3.36 -13.25
C SER A 64 13.50 -1.84 -13.00
N ILE A 65 13.48 -1.40 -11.74
CA ILE A 65 13.58 0.02 -11.37
C ILE A 65 14.88 0.63 -11.89
N ARG A 66 16.02 -0.06 -11.72
CA ARG A 66 17.32 0.41 -12.25
C ARG A 66 17.31 0.52 -13.77
N GLY A 67 16.63 -0.39 -14.46
CA GLY A 67 16.40 -0.31 -15.89
C GLY A 67 15.59 0.92 -16.27
N MET A 68 14.45 1.15 -15.63
CA MET A 68 13.59 2.31 -15.88
C MET A 68 14.30 3.64 -15.58
N ALA A 69 15.09 3.71 -14.51
CA ALA A 69 15.80 4.92 -14.10
C ALA A 69 16.84 5.40 -15.14
N ARG A 70 17.25 4.55 -16.09
CA ARG A 70 18.11 4.95 -17.21
C ARG A 70 17.36 5.77 -18.26
N LEU A 71 16.04 5.60 -18.36
CA LEU A 71 15.17 6.31 -19.30
C LEU A 71 14.64 7.60 -18.68
N TYR A 72 14.55 8.69 -19.45
CA TYR A 72 14.02 9.98 -18.97
C TYR A 72 12.57 9.85 -18.48
N TRP A 73 11.70 9.26 -19.31
CA TRP A 73 10.31 8.95 -18.92
C TRP A 73 10.23 8.00 -17.73
N GLY A 74 11.12 7.00 -17.65
CA GLY A 74 11.15 6.08 -16.52
C GLY A 74 11.50 6.78 -15.20
N ARG A 75 12.41 7.76 -15.21
CA ARG A 75 12.69 8.61 -14.04
C ARG A 75 11.49 9.46 -13.66
N GLN A 76 10.81 10.07 -14.62
CA GLN A 76 9.61 10.86 -14.35
C GLN A 76 8.52 10.00 -13.69
N ILE A 77 8.22 8.81 -14.22
CA ILE A 77 7.22 7.90 -13.64
C ILE A 77 7.58 7.51 -12.20
N ILE A 78 8.87 7.24 -11.92
CA ILE A 78 9.34 6.96 -10.56
C ILE A 78 9.09 8.17 -9.65
N ILE A 79 9.49 9.37 -10.09
CA ILE A 79 9.32 10.60 -9.29
C ILE A 79 7.83 10.86 -9.02
N ASP A 80 6.97 10.77 -10.05
CA ASP A 80 5.53 10.99 -9.93
C ASP A 80 4.89 10.01 -8.93
N LEU A 81 5.29 8.72 -8.99
CA LEU A 81 4.86 7.70 -8.04
C LEU A 81 5.27 8.06 -6.60
N TYR A 82 6.54 8.44 -6.39
CA TYR A 82 7.05 8.74 -5.06
C TYR A 82 6.54 10.08 -4.51
N LEU A 83 6.18 11.03 -5.38
CA LEU A 83 5.48 12.25 -4.98
C LEU A 83 4.07 11.90 -4.46
N GLY A 84 3.32 11.07 -5.19
CA GLY A 84 2.02 10.57 -4.73
C GLY A 84 2.11 9.80 -3.41
N VAL A 85 3.12 8.96 -3.26
CA VAL A 85 3.45 8.25 -2.01
C VAL A 85 3.76 9.22 -0.87
N ALA A 86 4.55 10.27 -1.12
CA ALA A 86 4.88 11.25 -0.08
C ALA A 86 3.63 11.99 0.43
N LEU A 87 2.73 12.37 -0.49
CA LEU A 87 1.42 12.94 -0.11
C LEU A 87 0.59 11.95 0.70
N PHE A 88 0.60 10.66 0.32
CA PHE A 88 -0.12 9.64 1.08
C PHE A 88 0.48 9.40 2.47
N LEU A 89 1.82 9.41 2.61
CA LEU A 89 2.47 9.34 3.92
C LEU A 89 2.10 10.56 4.78
N ALA A 90 2.02 11.76 4.20
CA ALA A 90 1.51 12.93 4.91
C ALA A 90 0.07 12.71 5.41
N LEU A 91 -0.81 12.11 4.60
CA LEU A 91 -2.15 11.71 5.04
C LEU A 91 -2.10 10.71 6.21
N ILE A 92 -1.21 9.71 6.18
CA ILE A 92 -1.02 8.79 7.33
C ILE A 92 -0.61 9.56 8.58
N ALA A 93 0.33 10.50 8.45
CA ALA A 93 0.80 11.31 9.56
C ALA A 93 -0.31 12.19 10.15
N LEU A 94 -1.20 12.74 9.31
CA LEU A 94 -2.36 13.51 9.75
C LEU A 94 -3.44 12.62 10.39
N HIS A 95 -3.64 11.41 9.88
CA HIS A 95 -4.69 10.50 10.34
C HIS A 95 -4.32 9.78 11.66
N GLN A 96 -3.08 9.33 11.81
CA GLN A 96 -2.65 8.46 12.93
C GLN A 96 -1.35 8.96 13.62
N GLY A 97 -0.79 10.08 13.18
CA GLY A 97 0.44 10.65 13.74
C GLY A 97 1.74 10.20 13.04
N ALA A 98 2.82 10.94 13.31
CA ALA A 98 4.12 10.73 12.66
C ALA A 98 4.75 9.35 12.93
N LEU A 99 4.54 8.79 14.13
CA LEU A 99 5.11 7.48 14.47
C LEU A 99 4.51 6.36 13.61
N VAL A 100 3.20 6.39 13.39
CA VAL A 100 2.52 5.44 12.51
C VAL A 100 3.01 5.65 11.08
N MET A 101 3.08 6.89 10.59
CA MET A 101 3.67 7.16 9.27
C MET A 101 5.07 6.53 9.09
N LEU A 102 5.95 6.66 10.08
CA LEU A 102 7.29 6.05 10.02
C LEU A 102 7.24 4.52 9.93
N ALA A 103 6.31 3.87 10.65
CA ALA A 103 6.11 2.43 10.55
C ALA A 103 5.64 2.00 9.15
N TRP A 104 4.83 2.83 8.49
CA TRP A 104 4.33 2.59 7.13
C TRP A 104 5.33 2.99 6.03
N LEU A 105 6.40 3.73 6.35
CA LEU A 105 7.38 4.19 5.36
C LEU A 105 8.03 3.02 4.62
N LEU A 106 8.54 2.02 5.34
CA LEU A 106 9.25 0.89 4.73
C LEU A 106 8.42 0.10 3.70
N PRO A 107 7.20 -0.39 4.01
CA PRO A 107 6.39 -1.10 3.03
C PRO A 107 5.93 -0.20 1.89
N VAL A 108 5.70 1.10 2.14
CA VAL A 108 5.35 2.07 1.10
C VAL A 108 6.52 2.32 0.13
N LEU A 109 7.76 2.37 0.60
CA LEU A 109 8.92 2.49 -0.30
C LEU A 109 9.14 1.21 -1.14
N LEU A 110 8.80 0.03 -0.63
CA LEU A 110 8.98 -1.23 -1.35
C LEU A 110 7.83 -1.56 -2.30
N PHE A 111 6.59 -1.30 -1.88
CA PHE A 111 5.38 -1.66 -2.59
C PHE A 111 4.35 -0.52 -2.54
N ALA A 112 4.78 0.70 -2.91
CA ALA A 112 4.01 1.95 -2.99
C ALA A 112 2.49 1.77 -2.98
N ASN A 113 1.89 1.46 -4.14
CA ASN A 113 0.44 1.35 -4.28
C ASN A 113 -0.17 0.24 -3.42
N GLN A 114 0.54 -0.86 -3.18
CA GLN A 114 0.02 -1.98 -2.40
C GLN A 114 -0.04 -1.65 -0.90
N ALA A 115 0.94 -0.92 -0.38
CA ALA A 115 0.94 -0.47 1.00
C ALA A 115 -0.09 0.66 1.21
N THR A 116 -0.20 1.63 0.30
CA THR A 116 -1.22 2.68 0.41
C THR A 116 -2.64 2.10 0.35
N LEU A 117 -2.91 1.17 -0.57
CA LEU A 117 -4.19 0.46 -0.63
C LEU A 117 -4.49 -0.35 0.63
N LEU A 118 -3.49 -0.99 1.26
CA LEU A 118 -3.69 -1.69 2.52
C LEU A 118 -4.09 -0.72 3.63
N TYR A 119 -3.42 0.43 3.72
CA TYR A 119 -3.77 1.45 4.71
C TYR A 119 -5.20 1.93 4.52
N LEU A 120 -5.59 2.22 3.27
CA LEU A 120 -6.97 2.59 2.93
C LEU A 120 -7.96 1.49 3.32
N ALA A 121 -7.61 0.22 3.09
CA ALA A 121 -8.50 -0.91 3.38
C ALA A 121 -8.74 -1.08 4.88
N ILE A 122 -7.68 -0.96 5.68
CA ILE A 122 -7.73 -1.09 7.15
C ILE A 122 -8.46 0.11 7.77
N HIS A 123 -8.21 1.31 7.27
CA HIS A 123 -8.67 2.56 7.88
C HIS A 123 -9.79 3.26 7.12
N PHE A 124 -10.51 2.54 6.27
CA PHE A 124 -11.44 3.13 5.31
C PHE A 124 -12.48 4.06 5.96
N GLU A 125 -13.13 3.58 7.02
CA GLU A 125 -14.20 4.34 7.71
C GLU A 125 -13.65 5.53 8.49
N SER A 126 -12.51 5.38 9.16
CA SER A 126 -11.91 6.47 9.93
C SER A 126 -11.32 7.56 9.02
N LEU A 127 -10.81 7.18 7.84
CA LEU A 127 -10.39 8.12 6.82
C LEU A 127 -11.56 8.89 6.22
N LEU A 128 -12.69 8.23 5.96
CA LEU A 128 -13.90 8.92 5.52
C LEU A 128 -14.40 9.91 6.58
N ALA A 129 -14.40 9.51 7.86
CA ALA A 129 -14.76 10.39 8.96
C ALA A 129 -13.82 11.60 9.05
N LEU A 130 -12.51 11.41 8.84
CA LEU A 130 -11.53 12.50 8.80
C LEU A 130 -11.82 13.50 7.66
N LEU A 131 -12.17 13.01 6.48
CA LEU A 131 -12.42 13.84 5.29
C LEU A 131 -13.81 14.52 5.29
N ALA A 132 -14.74 14.03 6.12
CA ALA A 132 -16.08 14.59 6.25
C ALA A 132 -16.16 15.75 7.26
N ASN A 133 -15.10 15.98 8.05
CA ASN A 133 -14.95 17.09 8.98
C ASN A 133 -14.20 18.26 8.32
#